data_AF-A0AAD7I2Y5-F1
#
_entry.id   AF-A0AAD7I2Y5-F1
#
_cell.length_a   1.000
_cell.length_b   1.000
_cell.length_c   1.000
_cell.angle_alpha   90.00
_cell.angle_beta   90.00
_cell.angle_gamma   90.00
#
_symmetry.space_group_name_H-M   'P 1'
#
loop_
_entity.id
_entity.type
_entity.pdbx_description
1 polymer ?
#
loop_
_entity_poly.entity_id
_entity_poly.type
_entity_poly.pdbx_seq_one_letter_code
_entity_poly.pdbx_strand_id
1 'polypeptide(L)'
;MVQDLKVNERDPPALHKDLVKCVNKYGMSFEAVCPSTQIKKEMPLWYHPGADHRKRQLNNGEKADCMQKNHSVQTVGDGLNLTRRLDDPEHENLDSCECNDCEEDRTVYDCENPHSCAAAAASRLRQILPEWLPTPGADETPVPEDDTDRLPPTKSISSLAQGLRMMTKRADEPKVRPDPVVR
;
A
#
# COMPACT_ATOMS: atom_id res chain seq x y z
N MET A 1 -8.32 2.32 11.01
CA MET A 1 -9.41 2.53 10.02
C MET A 1 -9.46 1.25 9.19
N VAL A 2 -10.57 0.52 9.25
CA VAL A 2 -10.73 -0.84 8.70
C VAL A 2 -11.03 -0.77 7.20
N GLN A 3 -10.20 -1.40 6.35
CA GLN A 3 -10.44 -1.48 4.90
C GLN A 3 -10.94 -2.87 4.47
N ASP A 4 -11.99 -2.87 3.64
CA ASP A 4 -12.65 -4.08 3.13
C ASP A 4 -11.93 -4.63 1.88
N LEU A 5 -11.79 -5.96 1.82
CA LEU A 5 -11.24 -6.70 0.69
C LEU A 5 -12.19 -6.64 -0.53
N LYS A 6 -11.89 -5.79 -1.51
CA LYS A 6 -12.61 -5.79 -2.81
C LYS A 6 -11.85 -6.61 -3.84
N VAL A 7 -12.31 -7.84 -4.08
CA VAL A 7 -11.81 -8.71 -5.15
C VAL A 7 -12.69 -8.54 -6.39
N ASN A 8 -12.10 -8.62 -7.59
CA ASN A 8 -12.83 -8.57 -8.85
C ASN A 8 -13.74 -9.81 -8.96
N GLU A 9 -15.05 -9.61 -8.87
CA GLU A 9 -16.05 -10.68 -8.74
C GLU A 9 -16.27 -11.48 -10.03
N ARG A 10 -15.73 -11.03 -11.17
CA ARG A 10 -16.11 -11.56 -12.49
C ARG A 10 -15.76 -13.03 -12.71
N ASP A 11 -14.60 -13.51 -12.25
CA ASP A 11 -14.37 -14.97 -12.15
C ASP A 11 -13.18 -15.43 -11.27
N PRO A 12 -13.20 -15.21 -9.94
CA PRO A 12 -12.17 -15.79 -9.08
C PRO A 12 -12.31 -17.33 -8.95
N PRO A 13 -11.21 -18.08 -8.73
CA PRO A 13 -11.26 -19.49 -8.36
C PRO A 13 -12.23 -19.74 -7.19
N ALA A 14 -12.93 -20.87 -7.18
CA ALA A 14 -14.03 -21.13 -6.24
C ALA A 14 -13.65 -20.89 -4.76
N LEU A 15 -12.46 -21.33 -4.34
CA LEU A 15 -11.94 -21.13 -2.99
C LEU A 15 -11.82 -19.64 -2.61
N HIS A 16 -11.36 -18.80 -3.56
CA HIS A 16 -11.22 -17.37 -3.33
C HIS A 16 -12.56 -16.65 -3.22
N LYS A 17 -13.59 -17.11 -3.98
CA LYS A 17 -14.96 -16.60 -3.85
C LYS A 17 -15.50 -16.81 -2.44
N ASP A 18 -15.28 -17.99 -1.87
CA ASP A 18 -15.77 -18.33 -0.53
C ASP A 18 -14.98 -17.60 0.57
N LEU A 19 -13.66 -17.45 0.40
CA LEU A 19 -12.83 -16.67 1.32
C LEU A 19 -13.28 -15.20 1.37
N VAL A 20 -13.49 -14.58 0.21
CA VAL A 20 -13.94 -13.17 0.12
C VAL A 20 -15.33 -13.00 0.71
N LYS A 21 -16.25 -13.93 0.45
CA LYS A 21 -17.58 -13.93 1.08
C LYS A 21 -17.48 -14.02 2.60
N CYS A 22 -16.63 -14.89 3.14
CA CYS A 22 -16.39 -15.00 4.56
C CYS A 22 -15.84 -13.69 5.14
N VAL A 23 -14.81 -13.13 4.52
CA VAL A 23 -14.22 -11.85 4.95
C VAL A 23 -15.27 -10.75 4.99
N ASN A 24 -16.05 -10.58 3.92
CA ASN A 24 -17.09 -9.56 3.85
C ASN A 24 -18.23 -9.82 4.84
N LYS A 25 -18.66 -11.08 5.00
CA LYS A 25 -19.72 -11.48 5.94
C LYS A 25 -19.36 -11.18 7.39
N TYR A 26 -18.10 -11.42 7.77
CA TYR A 26 -17.61 -11.22 9.14
C TYR A 26 -16.92 -9.86 9.33
N GLY A 27 -16.96 -8.99 8.32
CA GLY A 27 -16.35 -7.66 8.35
C GLY A 27 -14.85 -7.69 8.68
N MET A 28 -14.16 -8.75 8.24
CA MET A 28 -12.73 -8.89 8.47
C MET A 28 -11.99 -7.86 7.62
N SER A 29 -10.96 -7.25 8.19
CA SER A 29 -10.09 -6.32 7.47
C SER A 29 -8.64 -6.69 7.63
N PHE A 30 -7.84 -6.35 6.63
CA PHE A 30 -6.39 -6.40 6.78
C PHE A 30 -5.92 -5.20 7.59
N GLU A 31 -5.40 -5.50 8.78
CA GLU A 31 -4.71 -4.54 9.60
C GLU A 31 -3.29 -5.07 9.83
N ALA A 32 -2.30 -4.40 9.23
CA ALA A 32 -0.91 -4.67 9.56
C ALA A 32 -0.59 -3.91 10.85
N VAL A 33 -0.34 -4.63 11.94
CA VAL A 33 0.10 -4.03 13.20
C VAL A 33 1.54 -3.57 13.01
N CYS A 34 1.72 -2.27 12.76
CA CYS A 34 3.03 -1.60 12.62
C CYS A 34 4.02 -2.36 11.70
N PRO A 35 3.77 -2.44 10.38
CA PRO A 35 4.68 -3.11 9.46
C PRO A 35 6.04 -2.39 9.45
N SER A 36 7.13 -3.16 9.41
CA SER A 36 8.50 -2.62 9.30
C SER A 36 8.68 -1.83 8.01
N THR A 37 9.66 -0.93 7.97
CA THR A 37 9.93 -0.13 6.75
C THR A 37 10.28 -1.01 5.56
N GLN A 38 10.95 -2.15 5.79
CA GLN A 38 11.25 -3.11 4.75
C GLN A 38 9.96 -3.71 4.14
N ILE A 39 9.01 -4.15 4.97
CA ILE A 39 7.72 -4.66 4.49
C ILE A 39 6.97 -3.59 3.73
N LYS A 40 6.94 -2.36 4.24
CA LYS A 40 6.28 -1.23 3.55
C LYS A 40 6.88 -0.97 2.16
N LYS A 41 8.18 -1.17 1.96
CA LYS A 41 8.85 -1.05 0.65
C LYS A 41 8.48 -2.21 -0.29
N GLU A 42 8.43 -3.43 0.23
CA GLU A 42 8.12 -4.64 -0.56
C GLU A 42 6.63 -4.74 -0.96
N MET A 43 5.77 -3.94 -0.33
CA MET A 43 4.35 -3.91 -0.66
C MET A 43 4.08 -3.41 -2.09
N PRO A 44 3.01 -3.90 -2.74
CA PRO A 44 2.68 -3.52 -4.10
C PRO A 44 2.25 -2.05 -4.17
N LEU A 45 2.84 -1.27 -5.09
CA LEU A 45 2.47 0.13 -5.32
C LEU A 45 1.08 0.25 -5.95
N TRP A 46 0.76 -0.71 -6.83
CA TRP A 46 -0.51 -0.79 -7.55
C TRP A 46 -1.55 -1.53 -6.72
N TYR A 47 -2.79 -1.03 -6.74
CA TYR A 47 -3.88 -1.60 -5.94
C TYR A 47 -3.52 -1.77 -4.44
N HIS A 48 -2.66 -0.87 -3.97
CA HIS A 48 -2.07 -0.89 -2.63
C HIS A 48 -3.16 -0.94 -1.54
N PRO A 49 -3.00 -1.76 -0.48
CA PRO A 49 -4.01 -1.90 0.58
C PRO A 49 -4.32 -0.55 1.25
N GLY A 50 -3.28 0.18 1.68
CA GLY A 50 -3.40 1.53 2.24
C GLY A 50 -3.71 2.67 1.25
N ALA A 51 -4.27 2.39 0.07
CA ALA A 51 -4.65 3.46 -0.87
C ALA A 51 -5.89 4.23 -0.37
N ASP A 52 -5.86 5.56 -0.43
CA ASP A 52 -6.99 6.41 -0.07
C ASP A 52 -8.11 6.29 -1.11
N HIS A 53 -9.13 5.49 -0.80
CA HIS A 53 -10.27 5.23 -1.69
C HIS A 53 -11.15 6.46 -1.93
N ARG A 54 -11.00 7.54 -1.16
CA ARG A 54 -11.69 8.81 -1.42
C ARG A 54 -11.11 9.53 -2.63
N LYS A 55 -9.89 9.18 -3.03
CA LYS A 55 -9.20 9.75 -4.21
C LYS A 55 -9.34 8.82 -5.40
N ARG A 56 -9.40 9.41 -6.60
CA ARG A 56 -9.34 8.69 -7.87
C ARG A 56 -7.99 7.96 -7.97
N GLN A 57 -8.04 6.64 -8.15
CA GLN A 57 -6.84 5.81 -8.27
C GLN A 57 -6.14 6.06 -9.61
N LEU A 58 -4.85 6.32 -9.59
CA LEU A 58 -4.02 6.62 -10.76
C LEU A 58 -3.36 5.36 -11.35
N ASN A 59 -4.11 4.26 -11.47
CA ASN A 59 -3.54 2.97 -11.89
C ASN A 59 -3.55 2.75 -13.42
N ASN A 60 -4.40 3.49 -14.16
CA ASN A 60 -4.72 3.19 -15.56
C ASN A 60 -4.39 4.36 -16.52
N GLY A 61 -3.37 5.16 -16.20
CA GLY A 61 -2.91 6.25 -17.08
C GLY A 61 -1.72 5.82 -17.94
N GLU A 62 -1.43 6.53 -19.02
CA GLU A 62 -0.27 6.25 -19.90
C GLU A 62 1.05 6.17 -19.14
N LYS A 63 1.26 7.08 -18.18
CA LYS A 63 2.45 7.05 -17.31
C LYS A 63 2.43 5.87 -16.34
N ALA A 64 1.25 5.44 -15.87
CA ALA A 64 1.15 4.23 -15.05
C ALA A 64 1.46 2.97 -15.87
N ASP A 65 1.07 2.94 -17.14
CA ASP A 65 1.41 1.85 -18.06
C ASP A 65 2.91 1.81 -18.36
N CYS A 66 3.52 2.98 -18.63
CA CYS A 66 4.96 3.09 -18.83
C CYS A 66 5.74 2.65 -17.58
N MET A 67 5.32 3.10 -16.39
CA MET A 67 5.93 2.67 -15.13
C MET A 67 5.84 1.16 -14.92
N GLN A 68 4.71 0.53 -15.24
CA GLN A 68 4.52 -0.92 -15.08
C GLN A 68 5.27 -1.75 -16.13
N LYS A 69 5.30 -1.31 -17.38
CA LYS A 69 5.81 -2.10 -18.51
C LYS A 69 7.28 -1.84 -18.81
N ASN A 70 7.69 -0.57 -18.79
CA ASN A 70 9.03 -0.16 -19.19
C ASN A 70 9.94 -0.14 -17.96
N HIS A 71 9.59 0.67 -16.95
CA HIS A 71 10.39 0.78 -15.72
C HIS A 71 10.19 -0.40 -14.75
N SER A 72 9.27 -1.33 -15.04
CA SER A 72 8.97 -2.51 -14.22
C SER A 72 8.67 -2.19 -12.75
N VAL A 73 8.09 -1.03 -12.47
CA VAL A 73 7.73 -0.58 -11.11
C VAL A 73 6.60 -1.45 -10.58
N GLN A 74 6.84 -2.22 -9.53
CA GLN A 74 5.82 -3.07 -8.91
C GLN A 74 5.59 -2.73 -7.43
N THR A 75 6.65 -2.37 -6.73
CA THR A 75 6.65 -2.17 -5.28
C THR A 75 6.70 -0.69 -4.89
N VAL A 76 6.34 -0.38 -3.65
CA VAL A 76 6.49 0.96 -3.08
C VAL A 76 7.97 1.39 -3.09
N GLY A 77 8.89 0.45 -2.85
CA GLY A 77 10.32 0.67 -2.96
C GLY A 77 10.74 1.13 -4.36
N ASP A 78 10.25 0.46 -5.41
CA ASP A 78 10.53 0.84 -6.80
C ASP A 78 10.02 2.25 -7.10
N GLY A 79 8.79 2.55 -6.65
CA GLY A 79 8.20 3.88 -6.79
C GLY A 79 9.03 4.97 -6.09
N LEU A 80 9.54 4.70 -4.89
CA LEU A 80 10.39 5.62 -4.15
C LEU A 80 11.74 5.86 -4.84
N ASN A 81 12.36 4.80 -5.36
CA ASN A 81 13.59 4.90 -6.14
C ASN A 81 13.39 5.79 -7.37
N LEU A 82 12.27 5.62 -8.08
CA LEU A 82 11.94 6.44 -9.25
C LEU A 82 11.75 7.92 -8.87
N THR A 83 11.21 8.21 -7.69
CA THR A 83 11.04 9.61 -7.23
C THR A 83 12.33 10.27 -6.75
N ARG A 84 13.36 9.49 -6.39
CA ARG A 84 14.60 10.02 -5.81
C ARG A 84 15.29 11.05 -6.71
N ARG A 85 15.21 10.86 -8.04
CA ARG A 85 15.78 11.82 -9.01
C ARG A 85 15.14 13.20 -8.95
N LEU A 86 13.90 13.33 -8.48
CA LEU A 86 13.24 14.64 -8.37
C LEU A 86 13.91 15.54 -7.33
N ASP A 87 14.66 14.94 -6.40
CA ASP A 87 15.43 15.64 -5.37
C ASP A 87 16.91 15.80 -5.77
N ASP A 88 17.32 15.29 -6.93
CA ASP A 88 18.69 15.40 -7.43
C ASP A 88 18.97 16.82 -7.94
N PRO A 89 20.05 17.50 -7.50
CA PRO A 89 20.40 18.82 -8.00
C PRO A 89 20.73 18.87 -9.49
N GLU A 90 21.14 17.76 -10.11
CA GLU A 90 21.41 17.68 -11.55
C GLU A 90 20.13 17.45 -12.38
N HIS A 91 19.02 17.11 -11.72
CA HIS A 91 17.75 16.87 -12.39
C HIS A 91 16.98 18.17 -12.65
N GLU A 92 16.53 18.33 -13.89
CA GLU A 92 15.71 19.47 -14.30
C GLU A 92 14.26 19.04 -14.55
N ASN A 93 13.31 19.92 -14.23
CA ASN A 93 11.88 19.69 -14.48
C ASN A 93 11.51 19.91 -15.97
N LEU A 94 12.27 19.27 -16.86
CA LEU A 94 12.14 19.34 -18.30
C LEU A 94 11.99 17.94 -18.89
N ASP A 95 11.20 17.86 -19.96
CA ASP A 95 11.01 16.62 -20.71
C ASP A 95 12.30 16.14 -21.38
N SER A 96 13.29 17.01 -21.57
CA SER A 96 14.60 16.75 -22.19
C SER A 96 15.76 16.82 -21.18
N CYS A 97 15.51 16.60 -19.89
CA CYS A 97 16.59 16.55 -18.89
C CYS A 97 17.68 15.55 -19.30
N GLU A 98 18.94 15.98 -19.19
CA GLU A 98 20.17 15.28 -19.57
C GLU A 98 20.90 14.65 -18.36
N CYS A 99 20.24 14.53 -17.21
CA CYS A 99 20.82 13.83 -16.07
C CYS A 99 20.97 12.33 -16.38
N ASN A 100 21.97 11.68 -15.77
CA ASN A 100 22.30 10.28 -16.03
C ASN A 100 21.07 9.35 -15.91
N ASP A 101 20.26 9.53 -14.86
CA ASP A 101 19.05 8.73 -14.62
C ASP A 101 18.00 8.91 -15.75
N CYS A 102 17.86 10.13 -16.30
CA CYS A 102 16.92 10.39 -17.40
C CYS A 102 17.45 9.88 -18.74
N GLU A 103 18.75 9.97 -18.98
CA GLU A 103 19.38 9.40 -20.18
C GLU A 103 19.30 7.87 -20.18
N GLU A 104 19.58 7.22 -19.05
CA GLU A 104 19.42 5.78 -18.88
C GLU A 104 17.98 5.35 -19.14
N ASP A 105 17.00 6.08 -18.61
CA ASP A 105 15.59 5.80 -18.84
C ASP A 105 15.16 5.89 -20.31
N ARG A 106 15.69 6.86 -21.06
CA ARG A 106 15.41 6.96 -22.50
C ARG A 106 16.08 5.85 -23.29
N THR A 107 17.31 5.51 -22.95
CA THR A 107 18.15 4.59 -23.75
C THR A 107 17.91 3.12 -23.43
N VAL A 108 17.73 2.78 -22.16
CA VAL A 108 17.57 1.40 -21.68
C VAL A 108 16.09 1.00 -21.61
N TYR A 109 15.25 1.89 -21.08
CA TYR A 109 13.84 1.60 -20.79
C TYR A 109 12.88 2.13 -21.86
N ASP A 110 13.40 2.76 -22.94
CA ASP A 110 12.61 3.33 -24.03
C ASP A 110 11.49 4.27 -23.51
N CYS A 111 11.83 5.08 -22.49
CA CYS A 111 10.90 6.02 -21.88
C CYS A 111 10.98 7.38 -22.57
N GLU A 112 9.87 7.82 -23.17
CA GLU A 112 9.80 9.12 -23.86
C GLU A 112 10.01 10.32 -22.91
N ASN A 113 9.50 10.23 -21.68
CA ASN A 113 9.55 11.33 -20.71
C ASN A 113 9.76 10.80 -19.28
N PRO A 114 11.01 10.59 -18.86
CA PRO A 114 11.36 10.08 -17.54
C PRO A 114 10.91 10.97 -16.38
N HIS A 115 10.97 12.30 -16.56
CA HIS A 115 10.51 13.26 -15.54
C HIS A 115 9.03 13.07 -15.22
N SER A 116 8.19 12.97 -16.25
CA SER A 116 6.75 12.75 -16.07
C SER A 116 6.41 11.42 -15.38
N CYS A 117 7.20 10.36 -15.61
CA CYS A 117 7.07 9.08 -14.92
C CYS A 117 7.40 9.24 -13.43
N ALA A 118 8.50 9.91 -13.09
CA ALA A 118 8.86 10.20 -11.69
C ALA A 118 7.81 11.07 -10.98
N ALA A 119 7.29 12.11 -11.64
CA ALA A 119 6.23 12.96 -11.11
C ALA A 119 4.91 12.17 -10.89
N ALA A 120 4.59 11.26 -11.80
CA ALA A 120 3.44 10.37 -11.67
C ALA A 120 3.62 9.36 -10.52
N ALA A 121 4.84 8.83 -10.32
CA ALA A 121 5.17 7.97 -9.18
C ALA A 121 5.01 8.72 -7.84
N ALA A 122 5.52 9.95 -7.75
CA ALA A 122 5.34 10.80 -6.57
C ALA A 122 3.85 11.06 -6.29
N SER A 123 3.07 11.32 -7.33
CA SER A 123 1.62 11.50 -7.22
C SER A 123 0.92 10.22 -6.74
N ARG A 124 1.36 9.05 -7.21
CA ARG A 124 0.82 7.75 -6.78
C ARG A 124 1.14 7.45 -5.32
N LEU A 125 2.37 7.71 -4.87
CA LEU A 125 2.78 7.55 -3.48
C LEU A 125 1.97 8.44 -2.53
N ARG A 126 1.61 9.67 -2.94
CA ARG A 126 0.72 10.57 -2.17
C ARG A 126 -0.74 10.07 -2.06
N GLN A 127 -1.12 9.04 -2.81
CA GLN A 127 -2.43 8.38 -2.66
C GLN A 127 -2.41 7.29 -1.61
N ILE A 128 -1.23 6.84 -1.18
CA ILE A 128 -1.08 5.88 -0.09
C ILE A 128 -1.12 6.65 1.23
N LEU A 129 -1.86 6.11 2.19
CA LEU A 129 -1.97 6.68 3.53
C LEU A 129 -0.59 6.68 4.21
N PRO A 130 -0.24 7.74 4.98
CA PRO A 130 1.08 7.88 5.58
C PRO A 130 1.53 6.70 6.46
N GLU A 131 0.57 6.04 7.13
CA GLU A 131 0.81 4.87 7.97
C GLU A 131 1.50 3.72 7.21
N TRP A 132 1.27 3.64 5.89
CA TRP A 132 1.79 2.60 5.02
C TRP A 132 3.01 3.02 4.21
N LEU A 133 3.45 4.28 4.32
CA LEU A 133 4.68 4.72 3.68
C LEU A 133 5.90 4.41 4.59
N PRO A 134 7.04 4.00 4.01
CA PRO A 134 8.25 3.79 4.77
C PRO A 134 8.85 5.13 5.20
N THR A 135 8.90 5.35 6.51
CA THR A 135 9.57 6.50 7.13
C THR A 135 11.00 6.13 7.53
N PRO A 136 12.03 6.90 7.16
CA PRO A 136 13.39 6.69 7.63
C PRO A 136 13.45 6.74 9.17
N GLY A 137 14.08 5.75 9.81
CA GLY A 137 14.28 5.71 11.27
C GLY A 137 13.13 5.17 12.11
N ALA A 138 12.01 4.76 11.51
CA ALA A 138 10.86 4.22 12.27
C ALA A 138 11.09 2.81 12.84
N ASP A 139 12.04 2.06 12.32
CA ASP A 139 12.35 0.69 12.78
C ASP A 139 13.34 0.66 13.97
N GLU A 140 13.82 1.83 14.44
CA GLU A 140 14.90 1.90 15.44
C GLU A 140 14.45 2.15 16.88
N THR A 141 13.15 2.30 17.18
CA THR A 141 12.74 2.43 18.59
C THR A 141 12.97 1.11 19.32
N PRO A 142 13.90 1.04 20.30
CA PRO A 142 14.00 -0.11 21.18
C PRO A 142 12.68 -0.18 21.93
N VAL A 143 11.96 -1.29 21.78
CA VAL A 143 10.75 -1.52 22.58
C VAL A 143 11.20 -1.56 24.04
N PRO A 144 10.70 -0.67 24.93
CA PRO A 144 11.03 -0.72 26.35
C PRO A 144 10.69 -2.12 26.88
N GLU A 145 11.65 -2.75 27.53
CA GLU A 145 11.58 -4.16 27.94
C GLU A 145 10.61 -4.43 29.10
N ASP A 146 9.86 -3.42 29.56
CA ASP A 146 9.15 -3.46 30.83
C ASP A 146 7.66 -3.10 30.67
N ASP A 147 6.85 -4.11 30.36
CA ASP A 147 5.44 -4.23 30.78
C ASP A 147 4.91 -5.62 30.37
N THR A 148 5.28 -6.61 31.17
CA THR A 148 4.73 -7.97 31.11
C THR A 148 3.29 -7.97 31.61
N ASP A 149 2.31 -7.66 30.75
CA ASP A 149 0.91 -8.13 30.90
C ASP A 149 0.00 -7.88 29.67
N ARG A 150 0.56 -7.45 28.54
CA ARG A 150 -0.13 -7.50 27.25
C ARG A 150 0.59 -8.48 26.36
N LEU A 151 -0.18 -9.39 25.72
CA LEU A 151 0.27 -10.41 24.77
C LEU A 151 1.57 -9.97 24.06
N PRO A 152 2.64 -10.79 24.10
CA PRO A 152 3.99 -10.35 23.74
C PRO A 152 4.00 -9.66 22.37
N PRO A 153 4.72 -8.53 22.22
CA PRO A 153 4.89 -7.93 20.90
C PRO A 153 5.51 -9.00 20.01
N THR A 154 4.73 -9.44 19.02
CA THR A 154 5.21 -10.40 18.04
C THR A 154 6.44 -9.78 17.40
N LYS A 155 7.58 -10.44 17.61
CA LYS A 155 8.89 -10.21 17.00
C LYS A 155 8.77 -9.45 15.68
N SER A 156 9.62 -8.45 15.49
CA SER A 156 9.88 -7.76 14.21
C SER A 156 9.58 -8.72 13.06
N ILE A 157 8.47 -8.43 12.38
CA ILE A 157 7.96 -9.27 11.31
C ILE A 157 8.93 -9.06 10.15
N SER A 158 9.73 -10.08 9.85
CA SER A 158 10.72 -10.03 8.76
C SER A 158 10.17 -10.57 7.45
N SER A 159 8.91 -11.02 7.44
CA SER A 159 8.23 -11.59 6.28
C SER A 159 6.74 -11.35 6.37
N LEU A 160 6.11 -11.03 5.24
CA LEU A 160 4.67 -10.79 5.11
C LEU A 160 3.82 -11.95 5.68
N ALA A 161 4.31 -13.19 5.59
CA ALA A 161 3.64 -14.37 6.16
C ALA A 161 3.63 -14.41 7.70
N GLN A 162 4.56 -13.72 8.36
CA GLN A 162 4.69 -13.72 9.83
C GLN A 162 3.81 -12.66 10.51
N GLY A 163 3.24 -11.72 9.73
CA GLY A 163 2.53 -10.55 10.25
C GLY A 163 1.02 -10.56 10.11
N LEU A 164 0.43 -11.61 9.55
CA LEU A 164 -1.02 -11.65 9.34
C LEU A 164 -1.77 -11.89 10.66
N ARG A 165 -2.50 -10.88 11.14
CA ARG A 165 -3.55 -11.03 12.14
C ARG A 165 -4.91 -10.78 11.48
N MET A 166 -5.77 -11.79 11.45
CA MET A 166 -7.17 -11.62 11.04
C MET A 166 -8.01 -11.21 12.24
N MET A 167 -8.56 -10.00 12.21
CA MET A 167 -9.51 -9.52 13.22
C MET A 167 -10.92 -9.56 12.65
N THR A 168 -11.86 -10.17 13.37
CA THR A 168 -13.30 -9.99 13.14
C THR A 168 -13.75 -8.73 13.87
N LYS A 169 -14.64 -7.93 13.26
CA LYS A 169 -15.27 -6.82 13.99
C LYS A 169 -15.97 -7.40 15.22
N ARG A 170 -15.71 -6.85 16.42
CA ARG A 170 -16.63 -7.03 17.55
C ARG A 170 -17.97 -6.49 17.09
N ALA A 171 -18.99 -7.34 17.08
CA ALA A 171 -20.34 -6.92 16.77
C ALA A 171 -20.68 -5.71 17.65
N ASP A 172 -21.14 -4.61 17.05
CA ASP A 172 -21.95 -3.65 17.79
C ASP A 172 -23.05 -4.44 18.50
N GLU A 173 -23.25 -4.17 19.79
CA GLU A 173 -24.28 -4.84 20.58
C GLU A 173 -25.60 -4.86 19.80
N PRO A 174 -26.28 -6.01 19.71
CA PRO A 174 -27.52 -6.09 18.98
C PRO A 174 -28.47 -5.04 19.55
N LYS A 175 -28.92 -4.09 18.72
CA LYS A 175 -29.93 -3.11 19.10
C LYS A 175 -31.17 -3.88 19.54
N VAL A 176 -31.34 -4.01 20.85
CA VAL A 176 -32.54 -4.58 21.47
C VAL A 176 -33.71 -3.74 21.02
N ARG A 177 -34.58 -4.32 20.19
CA ARG A 177 -35.86 -3.67 19.87
C ARG A 177 -36.67 -3.69 21.16
N PRO A 178 -37.19 -2.55 21.64
CA PRO A 178 -38.09 -2.58 22.78
C PRO A 178 -39.33 -3.38 22.42
N ASP A 179 -39.74 -4.28 23.32
CA ASP A 179 -40.92 -5.11 23.14
C ASP A 179 -42.16 -4.26 22.87
N PRO A 180 -43.06 -4.71 21.98
CA PRO A 180 -44.29 -3.98 21.71
C PRO A 180 -45.13 -3.94 22.99
N VAL A 181 -45.39 -2.73 23.48
CA VAL A 181 -46.32 -2.48 24.58
C VAL A 181 -47.72 -2.88 24.11
N VAL A 182 -48.19 -4.02 24.56
CA VAL A 182 -49.59 -4.45 24.40
C VAL A 182 -50.44 -3.50 25.24
N ARG A 183 -51.35 -2.76 24.58
CA ARG A 183 -52.38 -1.94 25.22
C ARG A 183 -53.68 -2.73 25.35
#